data_AF-A0A3B8HX50-F1
#
_entry.id   AF-A0A3B8HX50-F1
#
_cell.length_a   1.000
_cell.length_b   1.000
_cell.length_c   1.000
_cell.angle_alpha   90.00
_cell.angle_beta   90.00
_cell.angle_gamma   90.00
#
_symmetry.space_group_name_H-M   'P 1'
#
loop_
_entity.id
_entity.type
_entity.pdbx_description
1 polymer ?
#
loop_
_entity_poly.entity_id
_entity_poly.type
_entity_poly.pdbx_seq_one_letter_code
_entity_poly.pdbx_strand_id
1 'polypeptide(L)' 'DKLGRRLQLVGDDLFVTNSERLSRGIEMGVCNSILIKVNQIGTLTETLQTVEMAKEAGYTCVISHRS' A
#
# COMPACT_ATOMS: atom_id res chain seq x y z
N ASP A 1 -14.00 -10.85 7.01
CA ASP A 1 -13.28 -12.13 6.90
C ASP A 1 -13.38 -12.92 5.59
N LYS A 2 -14.47 -12.90 4.81
CA LYS A 2 -14.57 -13.83 3.66
C LYS A 2 -13.80 -13.45 2.37
N LEU A 3 -13.54 -12.16 2.10
CA LEU A 3 -13.04 -11.72 0.79
C LEU A 3 -11.50 -11.66 0.69
N GLY A 4 -10.81 -11.20 1.74
CA GLY A 4 -9.37 -10.89 1.70
C GLY A 4 -8.42 -12.08 1.50
N ARG A 5 -8.89 -13.33 1.61
CA ARG A 5 -8.06 -14.53 1.31
C ARG A 5 -8.07 -14.93 -0.17
N ARG A 6 -9.06 -14.48 -0.94
CA ARG A 6 -9.24 -14.86 -2.35
C ARG A 6 -9.11 -13.68 -3.31
N LEU A 7 -9.29 -12.47 -2.80
CA LEU A 7 -9.29 -11.25 -3.59
C LEU A 7 -8.25 -10.28 -3.06
N GLN A 8 -7.62 -9.58 -4.00
CA GLN A 8 -6.77 -8.44 -3.69
C GLN A 8 -7.66 -7.22 -3.41
N LEU A 9 -7.51 -6.65 -2.22
CA LEU A 9 -8.17 -5.43 -1.77
C LEU A 9 -7.12 -4.33 -1.78
N VAL A 10 -7.09 -3.55 -2.85
CA VAL A 10 -6.06 -2.53 -3.08
C VAL A 10 -6.49 -1.20 -2.45
N GLY A 11 -5.65 -0.67 -1.55
CA GLY A 11 -5.80 0.68 -1.02
C GLY A 11 -5.04 1.69 -1.88
N ASP A 12 -5.78 2.59 -2.55
CA ASP A 12 -5.24 3.73 -3.29
C ASP A 12 -5.37 5.01 -2.45
N ASP A 13 -6.53 5.67 -2.47
CA ASP A 13 -6.77 6.91 -1.70
C ASP A 13 -6.75 6.72 -0.18
N LEU A 14 -6.88 5.46 0.26
CA LEU A 14 -6.76 5.11 1.68
C LEU A 14 -5.32 5.31 2.18
N PHE A 15 -4.35 4.86 1.40
CA PHE A 15 -2.94 4.86 1.81
C PHE A 15 -2.14 5.97 1.16
N VAL A 16 -2.52 6.45 -0.04
CA VAL A 16 -1.87 7.52 -0.82
C VAL A 16 -0.35 7.39 -0.88
N THR A 17 0.17 6.16 -1.00
CA THR A 17 1.61 5.88 -0.97
C THR A 17 2.33 6.46 0.27
N ASN A 18 1.65 6.55 1.42
CA ASN A 18 2.17 7.08 2.68
C ASN A 18 2.36 5.94 3.71
N SER A 19 3.58 5.82 4.25
CA SER A 19 3.97 4.76 5.17
C SER A 19 3.22 4.79 6.51
N GLU A 20 2.93 5.96 7.08
CA GLU A 20 2.19 6.09 8.34
C GLU A 20 0.75 5.59 8.21
N ARG A 21 0.08 5.96 7.10
CA ARG A 21 -1.28 5.48 6.80
C ARG A 21 -1.30 3.99 6.54
N LEU A 22 -0.30 3.48 5.80
CA LEU A 22 -0.15 2.06 5.56
C LEU A 22 0.07 1.28 6.86
N SER A 23 0.96 1.74 7.74
CA SER A 23 1.22 1.13 9.05
C SER A 23 -0.07 1.00 9.87
N ARG A 24 -0.84 2.08 9.96
CA ARG A 24 -2.15 2.06 10.64
C ARG A 24 -3.13 1.10 9.97
N GLY A 25 -3.15 1.05 8.64
CA GLY A 25 -3.99 0.11 7.88
C GLY A 25 -3.64 -1.35 8.18
N ILE A 26 -2.36 -1.66 8.24
CA ILE A 26 -1.83 -2.99 8.58
C ILE A 26 -2.28 -3.39 9.99
N GLU A 27 -2.07 -2.52 10.99
CA GLU A 27 -2.49 -2.76 12.38
C GLU A 27 -3.99 -3.01 12.51
N MET A 28 -4.80 -2.30 11.72
CA MET A 28 -6.25 -2.42 11.71
C MET A 28 -6.76 -3.58 10.83
N GLY A 29 -5.89 -4.31 10.12
CA GLY A 29 -6.27 -5.38 9.21
C GLY A 29 -7.07 -4.90 7.98
N VAL A 30 -6.78 -3.69 7.50
CA VAL A 30 -7.50 -3.05 6.39
C VAL A 30 -6.77 -3.29 5.08
N CYS A 31 -7.48 -3.82 4.07
CA CYS A 31 -6.89 -4.18 2.77
C CYS A 31 -5.83 -5.29 2.89
N ASN A 32 -5.25 -5.68 1.75
CA ASN A 32 -4.12 -6.63 1.68
C ASN A 32 -3.15 -6.27 0.54
N SER A 33 -3.31 -5.07 -0.02
CA SER A 33 -2.53 -4.55 -1.12
C SER A 33 -2.55 -3.03 -1.12
N ILE A 34 -1.51 -2.40 -1.64
CA ILE A 34 -1.40 -0.95 -1.79
C ILE A 34 -1.10 -0.60 -3.26
N LEU A 35 -1.77 0.45 -3.76
CA LEU A 35 -1.41 1.08 -5.03
C LEU A 35 -0.31 2.11 -4.79
N ILE A 36 0.83 1.93 -5.42
CA ILE A 36 2.00 2.80 -5.31
C ILE A 36 2.00 3.78 -6.47
N LYS A 37 1.94 5.07 -6.15
CA LYS A 37 2.07 6.18 -7.07
C LYS A 37 3.25 7.04 -6.62
N VAL A 38 4.36 6.95 -7.34
CA VAL A 38 5.61 7.67 -7.04
C VAL A 38 5.44 9.19 -6.88
N ASN A 39 4.39 9.77 -7.47
CA ASN A 39 4.09 11.19 -7.41
C ASN A 39 3.17 11.58 -6.24
N GLN A 40 2.63 10.62 -5.48
CA GLN A 40 1.89 10.88 -4.24
C GLN A 40 2.83 11.08 -3.05
N ILE A 41 4.08 10.66 -3.16
CA ILE A 41 5.12 10.80 -2.15
C ILE A 41 6.30 11.57 -2.74
N GLY A 42 7.01 12.36 -1.93
CA GLY A 42 7.94 13.37 -2.43
C GLY A 42 9.19 12.81 -3.10
N THR A 43 9.62 11.61 -2.72
CA THR A 43 10.89 11.03 -3.18
C THR A 43 10.80 9.53 -3.48
N LEU A 44 11.74 9.05 -4.30
CA LEU A 44 11.89 7.63 -4.59
C LEU A 44 12.26 6.82 -3.33
N THR A 45 13.06 7.41 -2.42
CA THR A 45 13.43 6.76 -1.16
C THR A 45 12.21 6.48 -0.30
N GLU A 46 11.30 7.46 -0.14
CA GLU A 46 10.06 7.27 0.63
C GLU A 46 9.11 6.28 -0.05
N THR A 47 9.08 6.28 -1.39
CA THR A 47 8.33 5.27 -2.16
C THR A 47 8.85 3.87 -1.83
N LEU A 48 10.18 3.66 -1.88
CA LEU A 48 10.80 2.37 -1.62
C LEU A 48 10.59 1.93 -0.16
N GLN A 49 10.66 2.85 0.80
CA GLN A 49 10.34 2.55 2.20
C GLN A 49 8.90 2.07 2.38
N THR A 50 7.95 2.71 1.70
CA THR A 50 6.53 2.30 1.75
C THR A 50 6.31 0.93 1.10
N VAL A 51 7.00 0.67 -0.01
CA VAL A 51 6.97 -0.65 -0.68
C VAL A 51 7.56 -1.73 0.23
N GLU A 52 8.67 -1.47 0.91
CA GLU A 52 9.30 -2.44 1.80
C GLU A 52 8.40 -2.77 2.99
N MET A 53 7.85 -1.74 3.64
CA MET A 53 6.88 -1.93 4.73
C MET A 53 5.67 -2.78 4.31
N ALA A 54 5.10 -2.53 3.13
CA ALA A 54 4.01 -3.34 2.61
C ALA A 54 4.43 -4.81 2.43
N LYS A 55 5.60 -5.07 1.85
CA LYS A 55 6.11 -6.43 1.66
C LYS A 55 6.35 -7.17 2.98
N GLU A 56 6.98 -6.51 3.95
CA GLU A 56 7.22 -7.07 5.28
C GLU A 56 5.92 -7.45 6.00
N ALA A 57 4.85 -6.67 5.78
CA ALA A 57 3.52 -6.95 6.30
C ALA A 57 2.70 -7.96 5.45
N GLY A 58 3.29 -8.52 4.39
CA GLY A 58 2.63 -9.48 3.50
C GLY A 58 1.62 -8.87 2.53
N TYR A 59 1.64 -7.54 2.33
CA TYR A 59 0.82 -6.86 1.34
C TYR A 59 1.46 -6.96 -0.05
N THR A 60 0.62 -7.04 -1.08
CA THR A 60 1.10 -6.87 -2.45
C THR A 60 1.20 -5.39 -2.82
N CYS A 61 2.19 -5.03 -3.62
CA CYS A 61 2.36 -3.66 -4.12
C CYS A 61 2.03 -3.62 -5.61
N VAL A 62 1.08 -2.77 -6.01
CA VAL A 62 0.76 -2.52 -7.42
C VAL A 62 1.33 -1.17 -7.81
N ILE A 63 2.26 -1.13 -8.78
CA ILE A 63 2.81 0.14 -9.26
C ILE A 63 1.85 0.73 -10.30
N SER A 64 1.37 1.95 -10.06
CA SER A 64 0.49 2.66 -10.98
C SER A 64 1.29 3.52 -11.95
N HIS A 65 1.02 3.37 -13.24
CA HIS A 65 1.30 4.44 -14.19
C HIS A 65 0.21 5.52 -14.02
N ARG A 66 0.57 6.80 -13.92
CA ARG A 66 -0.40 7.90 -13.93
C ARG A 66 -0.77 8.20 -15.38
N SER A 67 -2.05 8.45 -15.65
CA SER A 67 -2.56 8.99 -16.91
C SER A 67 -2.02 10.39 -17.17
#